data_AF-A0A293MAL9-F1
#
_entry.id   AF-A0A293MAL9-F1
#
_cell.length_a   1.000
_cell.length_b   1.000
_cell.length_c   1.000
_cell.angle_alpha   90.00
_cell.angle_beta   90.00
_cell.angle_gamma   90.00
#
_symmetry.space_group_name_H-M   'P 1'
#
loop_
_entity.id
_entity.type
_entity.pdbx_description
1 polymer ?
#
loop_
_entity_poly.entity_id
_entity_poly.type
_entity_poly.pdbx_seq_one_letter_code
_entity_poly.pdbx_strand_id
1 'polypeptide(L)'
;MDLASLVKILNQMAPLEGAEPWDNVGLLVEPTSVQVKDALLTNDLTLEVVDEAVNLGVQMIISYHPPIFAPLKALRQAYWKEKIIVSCLENKIAVYSPHTAWDVAQNGVNDWLLSCFEVSASKPVTPNVSHPNIGVGRSVTLQKALSVKEVTDCIKKHLKLNGVRLALGTGKSVDSRCRSEWR
;
A
#
# COMPACT_ATOMS: atom_id res chain seq x y z
N MET A 1 4.56 1.90 22.90
CA MET A 1 4.60 3.35 22.58
C MET A 1 3.18 3.87 22.55
N ASP A 2 2.93 5.16 22.76
CA ASP A 2 1.56 5.65 22.65
C ASP A 2 1.08 5.67 21.18
N LEU A 3 -0.23 5.52 20.98
CA LEU A 3 -0.84 5.44 19.66
C LEU A 3 -0.56 6.69 18.82
N ALA A 4 -0.65 7.88 19.42
CA ALA A 4 -0.43 9.14 18.71
C ALA A 4 1.02 9.25 18.19
N SER A 5 2.00 8.86 19.00
CA SER A 5 3.41 8.79 18.58
C SER A 5 3.62 7.79 17.44
N LEU A 6 2.98 6.62 17.48
CA LEU A 6 3.07 5.65 16.40
C LEU A 6 2.45 6.18 15.11
N VAL A 7 1.24 6.76 15.18
CA VAL A 7 0.56 7.37 14.03
C VAL A 7 1.40 8.49 13.43
N LYS A 8 2.07 9.30 14.26
CA LYS A 8 2.99 10.33 13.78
C LYS A 8 4.16 9.74 12.97
N ILE A 9 4.74 8.62 13.41
CA ILE A 9 5.81 7.92 12.68
C ILE A 9 5.27 7.35 11.36
N LEU A 10 4.10 6.72 11.38
CA LEU A 10 3.47 6.20 10.15
C LEU A 10 3.23 7.32 9.13
N ASN A 11 2.75 8.47 9.57
CA ASN A 11 2.55 9.65 8.71
C ASN A 11 3.87 10.27 8.22
N GLN A 12 4.99 10.08 8.94
CA GLN A 12 6.31 10.49 8.44
C GLN A 12 6.82 9.56 7.34
N MET A 13 6.49 8.27 7.42
CA MET A 13 6.81 7.30 6.37
C MET A 13 5.93 7.53 5.12
N ALA A 14 4.64 7.76 5.33
CA ALA A 14 3.64 7.96 4.29
C ALA A 14 2.83 9.24 4.58
N PRO A 15 3.31 10.43 4.17
CA PRO A 15 2.58 11.67 4.39
C PRO A 15 1.18 11.62 3.79
N LEU A 16 0.15 11.80 4.64
CA LEU A 16 -1.25 11.67 4.24
C LEU A 16 -1.68 12.76 3.26
N GLU A 17 -0.97 13.89 3.22
CA GLU A 17 -1.18 14.98 2.27
C GLU A 17 -0.87 14.56 0.82
N GLY A 18 -0.11 13.47 0.65
CA GLY A 18 0.15 12.87 -0.64
C GLY A 18 -0.97 11.96 -1.14
N ALA A 19 -1.91 11.55 -0.28
CA ALA A 19 -3.01 10.68 -0.67
C ALA A 19 -3.90 11.31 -1.74
N GLU A 20 -4.55 10.45 -2.52
CA GLU A 20 -5.50 10.90 -3.53
C GLU A 20 -6.71 11.59 -2.86
N PRO A 21 -7.28 12.66 -3.46
CA PRO A 21 -8.33 13.45 -2.81
C PRO A 21 -9.63 12.69 -2.51
N TRP A 22 -9.87 11.57 -3.17
CA TRP A 22 -11.05 10.71 -2.98
C TRP A 22 -10.86 9.65 -1.89
N ASP A 23 -9.64 9.49 -1.38
CA ASP A 23 -9.27 8.39 -0.52
C ASP A 23 -9.60 8.65 0.96
N ASN A 24 -9.64 7.59 1.76
CA ASN A 24 -9.80 7.68 3.22
C ASN A 24 -8.63 6.99 3.94
N VAL A 25 -7.66 7.79 4.35
CA VAL A 25 -6.37 7.34 4.91
C VAL A 25 -6.16 7.81 6.34
N GLY A 26 -5.17 7.24 7.02
CA GLY A 26 -4.78 7.59 8.38
C GLY A 26 -5.38 6.67 9.44
N LEU A 27 -5.58 7.19 10.65
CA LEU A 27 -6.20 6.47 11.76
C LEU A 27 -7.73 6.48 11.57
N LEU A 28 -8.29 5.32 11.22
CA LEU A 28 -9.71 5.17 10.88
C LEU A 28 -10.55 4.63 12.04
N VAL A 29 -9.92 3.89 12.97
CA VAL A 29 -10.55 3.40 14.20
C VAL A 29 -9.61 3.70 15.37
N GLU A 30 -10.07 4.51 16.30
CA GLU A 30 -9.35 4.87 17.52
C GLU A 30 -10.09 4.31 18.75
N PRO A 31 -9.55 3.28 19.41
CA PRO A 31 -10.12 2.73 20.63
C PRO A 31 -9.74 3.57 21.86
N THR A 32 -10.31 3.25 23.01
CA THR A 32 -9.94 3.88 24.30
C THR A 32 -8.53 3.50 24.79
N SER A 33 -7.89 2.51 24.18
CA SER A 33 -6.51 2.11 24.50
C SER A 33 -5.52 3.03 23.80
N VAL A 34 -4.57 3.56 24.57
CA VAL A 34 -3.58 4.51 24.07
C VAL A 34 -2.17 3.92 23.91
N GLN A 35 -1.94 2.67 24.28
CA GLN A 35 -0.62 2.03 24.18
C GLN A 35 -0.62 0.93 23.13
N VAL A 36 0.34 1.01 22.20
CA VAL A 36 0.60 -0.01 21.18
C VAL A 36 1.95 -0.65 21.48
N LYS A 37 1.92 -1.97 21.72
CA LYS A 37 3.10 -2.81 21.84
C LYS A 37 3.35 -3.57 20.55
N ASP A 38 2.27 -4.16 20.01
CA ASP A 38 2.31 -5.01 18.84
C ASP A 38 1.25 -4.55 17.82
N ALA A 39 1.61 -4.61 16.54
CA ALA A 39 0.74 -4.26 15.41
C ALA A 39 0.73 -5.39 14.37
N LEU A 40 -0.44 -5.70 13.82
CA LEU A 40 -0.63 -6.64 12.72
C LEU A 40 -0.70 -5.87 11.40
N LEU A 41 0.00 -6.35 10.37
CA LEU A 41 -0.05 -5.78 9.01
C LEU A 41 -0.93 -6.67 8.13
N THR A 42 -1.84 -6.07 7.36
CA THR A 42 -2.66 -6.79 6.39
C THR A 42 -2.87 -5.96 5.11
N ASN A 43 -3.17 -6.64 3.99
CA ASN A 43 -3.65 -5.94 2.80
C ASN A 43 -5.13 -5.55 2.96
N ASP A 44 -5.95 -6.53 3.33
CA ASP A 44 -7.39 -6.39 3.53
C ASP A 44 -7.74 -6.76 4.96
N LEU A 45 -8.52 -5.91 5.62
CA LEU A 45 -9.07 -6.23 6.93
C LEU A 45 -10.36 -7.04 6.77
N THR A 46 -10.27 -8.34 7.03
CA THR A 46 -11.42 -9.26 7.10
C THR A 46 -11.74 -9.61 8.55
N LEU A 47 -12.86 -10.30 8.81
CA LEU A 47 -13.18 -10.76 10.17
C LEU A 47 -12.16 -11.77 10.70
N GLU A 48 -11.65 -12.64 9.83
CA GLU A 48 -10.62 -13.62 10.19
C GLU A 48 -9.32 -12.94 10.62
N VAL A 49 -8.96 -11.81 10.00
CA VAL A 49 -7.82 -10.98 10.42
C VAL A 49 -8.08 -10.29 11.76
N VAL A 50 -9.33 -9.87 12.02
CA VAL A 50 -9.70 -9.36 13.35
C VAL A 50 -9.56 -10.46 14.41
N ASP A 51 -10.06 -11.67 14.13
CA ASP A 51 -9.94 -12.81 15.04
C ASP A 51 -8.47 -13.18 15.29
N GLU A 52 -7.63 -13.17 14.24
CA GLU A 52 -6.17 -13.34 14.37
C GLU A 52 -5.55 -12.26 15.28
N ALA A 53 -5.89 -10.99 15.05
CA ALA A 53 -5.39 -9.87 15.84
C ALA A 53 -5.79 -9.98 17.33
N VAL A 54 -7.03 -10.40 17.60
CA VAL A 54 -7.52 -10.66 18.97
C VAL A 54 -6.74 -11.82 19.61
N ASN A 55 -6.54 -12.92 18.90
CA ASN A 55 -5.82 -14.09 19.40
C ASN A 55 -4.34 -13.80 19.68
N LEU A 56 -3.71 -12.96 18.85
CA LEU A 56 -2.35 -12.47 19.07
C LEU A 56 -2.27 -11.37 20.15
N GLY A 57 -3.42 -10.80 20.53
CA GLY A 57 -3.49 -9.71 21.48
C GLY A 57 -2.79 -8.45 21.00
N VAL A 58 -2.81 -8.13 19.69
CA VAL A 58 -2.24 -6.88 19.16
C VAL A 58 -3.14 -5.69 19.49
N GLN A 59 -2.58 -4.48 19.53
CA GLN A 59 -3.35 -3.26 19.83
C GLN A 59 -3.63 -2.42 18.59
N MET A 60 -3.07 -2.80 17.45
CA MET A 60 -3.21 -2.07 16.20
C MET A 60 -3.20 -3.01 15.01
N ILE A 61 -4.02 -2.70 14.02
CA ILE A 61 -3.96 -3.27 12.69
C ILE A 61 -3.62 -2.13 11.72
N ILE A 62 -2.61 -2.35 10.90
CA ILE A 62 -2.28 -1.50 9.75
C ILE A 62 -2.77 -2.25 8.51
N SER A 63 -3.90 -1.80 7.97
CA SER A 63 -4.54 -2.38 6.78
C SER A 63 -4.17 -1.53 5.57
N TYR A 64 -3.68 -2.14 4.48
CA TYR A 64 -3.37 -1.38 3.27
C TYR A 64 -4.61 -0.74 2.68
N HIS A 65 -5.68 -1.53 2.48
CA HIS A 65 -6.97 -1.03 2.05
C HIS A 65 -7.79 -0.52 3.25
N PRO A 66 -8.44 0.65 3.12
CA PRO A 66 -9.22 1.22 4.22
C PRO A 66 -10.54 0.46 4.41
N PRO A 67 -10.80 -0.13 5.59
CA PRO A 67 -12.06 -0.83 5.85
C PRO A 67 -13.27 0.13 5.86
N ILE A 68 -13.03 1.40 6.21
CA ILE A 68 -13.98 2.50 6.06
C ILE A 68 -13.62 3.25 4.78
N PHE A 69 -14.03 2.75 3.61
CA PHE A 69 -13.79 3.44 2.34
C PHE A 69 -14.86 4.51 2.04
N ALA A 70 -16.09 4.29 2.52
CA ALA A 70 -17.20 5.22 2.38
C ALA A 70 -17.80 5.51 3.77
N PRO A 71 -18.43 6.68 3.98
CA PRO A 71 -19.04 7.02 5.26
C PRO A 71 -20.06 5.98 5.72
N LEU A 72 -19.89 5.50 6.95
CA LEU A 72 -20.82 4.59 7.60
C LEU A 72 -21.97 5.39 8.25
N LYS A 73 -23.21 5.01 7.96
CA LYS A 73 -24.40 5.65 8.55
C LYS A 73 -24.77 5.05 9.93
N ALA A 74 -24.31 3.83 10.20
CA ALA A 74 -24.53 3.12 11.45
C ALA A 74 -23.41 2.08 11.65
N LEU A 75 -23.28 1.56 12.87
CA LEU A 75 -22.42 0.42 13.22
C LEU A 75 -23.29 -0.68 13.81
N ARG A 76 -23.56 -1.74 13.04
CA ARG A 76 -24.42 -2.87 13.39
C ARG A 76 -23.71 -4.18 13.06
N GLN A 77 -23.85 -5.17 13.92
CA GLN A 77 -23.28 -6.50 13.69
C GLN A 77 -23.91 -7.27 12.51
N ALA A 78 -25.02 -6.77 11.96
CA ALA A 78 -25.71 -7.38 10.82
C ALA A 78 -24.93 -7.27 9.49
N TYR A 79 -24.03 -6.29 9.36
CA TYR A 79 -23.27 -6.04 8.13
C TYR A 79 -21.77 -6.24 8.36
N TRP A 80 -21.12 -6.98 7.46
CA TRP A 80 -19.73 -7.43 7.67
C TRP A 80 -18.72 -6.28 7.87
N LYS A 81 -18.83 -5.18 7.11
CA LYS A 81 -17.93 -4.01 7.26
C LYS A 81 -18.08 -3.36 8.63
N GLU A 82 -19.32 -3.13 9.04
CA GLU A 82 -19.62 -2.54 10.35
C GLU A 82 -19.19 -3.48 11.48
N LYS A 83 -19.39 -4.79 11.31
CA LYS A 83 -18.97 -5.81 12.26
C LYS A 83 -17.45 -5.79 12.50
N ILE A 84 -16.63 -5.63 11.46
CA ILE A 84 -15.18 -5.46 11.61
C ILE A 84 -14.87 -4.28 12.55
N ILE A 85 -15.47 -3.11 12.30
CA ILE A 85 -15.23 -1.91 13.10
C ILE A 85 -15.68 -2.10 14.56
N VAL A 86 -16.88 -2.68 14.75
CA VAL A 86 -17.41 -3.01 16.08
C VAL A 86 -16.47 -3.95 16.82
N SER A 87 -16.03 -5.04 16.18
CA SER A 87 -15.12 -6.01 16.79
C SER A 87 -13.76 -5.41 17.13
N CYS A 88 -13.18 -4.55 16.28
CA CYS A 88 -11.97 -3.81 16.60
C CYS A 88 -12.15 -2.92 17.84
N LEU A 89 -13.24 -2.16 17.93
CA LEU A 89 -13.53 -1.28 19.07
C LEU A 89 -13.73 -2.06 20.38
N GLU A 90 -14.51 -3.15 20.35
CA GLU A 90 -14.76 -4.01 21.52
C GLU A 90 -13.47 -4.63 22.05
N ASN A 91 -12.53 -4.96 21.17
CA ASN A 91 -11.24 -5.55 21.53
C ASN A 91 -10.12 -4.50 21.70
N LYS A 92 -10.45 -3.21 21.65
CA LYS A 92 -9.49 -2.09 21.80
C LYS A 92 -8.34 -2.11 20.79
N ILE A 93 -8.64 -2.48 19.55
CA ILE A 93 -7.69 -2.54 18.44
C ILE A 93 -7.85 -1.29 17.57
N ALA A 94 -6.78 -0.51 17.43
CA ALA A 94 -6.72 0.62 16.51
C ALA A 94 -6.60 0.14 15.06
N VAL A 95 -7.14 0.90 14.11
CA VAL A 95 -7.01 0.60 12.69
C VAL A 95 -6.48 1.81 11.95
N TYR A 96 -5.34 1.63 11.27
CA TYR A 96 -4.71 2.64 10.42
C TYR A 96 -4.61 2.14 8.99
N SER A 97 -4.82 3.03 8.02
CA SER A 97 -4.73 2.70 6.60
C SER A 97 -3.98 3.77 5.83
N PRO A 98 -2.79 3.49 5.27
CA PRO A 98 -2.06 4.48 4.48
C PRO A 98 -2.52 4.52 3.02
N HIS A 99 -3.02 3.39 2.46
CA HIS A 99 -3.54 3.24 1.09
C HIS A 99 -2.77 4.08 0.04
N THR A 100 -3.42 5.03 -0.63
CA THR A 100 -2.76 5.82 -1.68
C THR A 100 -1.63 6.70 -1.17
N ALA A 101 -1.59 7.08 0.12
CA ALA A 101 -0.43 7.76 0.70
C ALA A 101 0.84 6.91 0.59
N TRP A 102 0.70 5.59 0.74
CA TRP A 102 1.82 4.65 0.57
C TRP A 102 2.14 4.34 -0.88
N ASP A 103 1.15 4.41 -1.78
CA ASP A 103 1.39 4.31 -3.23
C ASP A 103 2.28 5.45 -3.72
N VAL A 104 2.03 6.68 -3.26
CA VAL A 104 2.73 7.86 -3.75
C VAL A 104 4.09 8.08 -3.08
N ALA A 105 4.25 7.58 -1.85
CA ALA A 105 5.41 7.80 -1.00
C ALA A 105 6.70 7.32 -1.66
N GLN A 106 7.80 8.04 -1.36
CA GLN A 106 9.13 7.57 -1.72
C GLN A 106 9.49 6.33 -0.88
N ASN A 107 10.05 5.32 -1.52
CA ASN A 107 10.28 3.99 -0.94
C ASN A 107 8.99 3.26 -0.53
N GLY A 108 7.85 3.67 -1.10
CA GLY A 108 6.54 3.04 -0.90
C GLY A 108 6.32 1.82 -1.80
N VAL A 109 5.05 1.46 -2.02
CA VAL A 109 4.66 0.24 -2.77
C VAL A 109 5.27 0.22 -4.17
N ASN A 110 5.14 1.33 -4.91
CA ASN A 110 5.58 1.38 -6.30
C ASN A 110 7.12 1.28 -6.45
N ASP A 111 7.87 1.80 -5.47
CA ASP A 111 9.33 1.66 -5.45
C ASP A 111 9.72 0.22 -5.09
N TRP A 112 9.04 -0.42 -4.14
CA TRP A 112 9.25 -1.83 -3.80
C TRP A 112 8.92 -2.77 -4.98
N LEU A 113 7.85 -2.51 -5.73
CA LEU A 113 7.48 -3.29 -6.91
C LEU A 113 8.59 -3.30 -7.97
N LEU A 114 9.32 -2.19 -8.11
CA LEU A 114 10.41 -2.02 -9.07
C LEU A 114 11.78 -2.39 -8.52
N SER A 115 11.89 -2.76 -7.24
CA SER A 115 13.17 -3.09 -6.58
C SER A 115 13.89 -4.31 -7.14
N CYS A 116 13.22 -5.11 -7.98
CA CYS A 116 13.83 -6.23 -8.70
C CYS A 116 14.69 -5.80 -9.90
N PHE A 117 14.72 -4.51 -10.23
CA PHE A 117 15.50 -3.96 -11.34
C PHE A 117 16.67 -3.10 -10.86
N GLU A 118 17.78 -3.17 -11.58
CA GLU A 118 18.87 -2.21 -11.45
C GLU A 118 18.52 -0.94 -12.24
N VAL A 119 18.29 0.16 -11.53
CA VAL A 119 17.82 1.43 -12.10
C VAL A 119 18.87 2.53 -11.95
N SER A 120 18.99 3.41 -12.94
CA SER A 120 19.82 4.62 -12.88
C SER A 120 19.02 5.87 -12.54
N ALA A 121 17.71 5.84 -12.76
CA ALA A 121 16.79 6.90 -12.38
C ALA A 121 15.40 6.31 -12.06
N SER A 122 14.71 6.94 -11.11
CA SER A 122 13.31 6.67 -10.78
C SER A 122 12.60 8.01 -10.59
N LYS A 123 11.39 8.13 -11.11
CA LYS A 123 10.53 9.30 -10.89
C LYS A 123 9.05 8.89 -10.85
N PRO A 124 8.19 9.66 -10.15
CA PRO A 124 6.75 9.48 -10.25
C PRO A 124 6.25 9.61 -11.69
N VAL A 125 5.20 8.85 -12.06
CA VAL A 125 4.54 9.02 -13.37
C VAL A 125 3.75 10.32 -13.38
N THR A 126 3.01 10.58 -12.31
CA THR A 126 2.32 11.84 -12.06
C THR A 126 2.86 12.46 -10.77
N PRO A 127 3.83 13.38 -10.86
CA PRO A 127 4.43 14.02 -9.68
C PRO A 127 3.44 14.89 -8.93
N ASN A 128 3.56 14.94 -7.60
CA ASN A 128 2.87 15.93 -6.80
C ASN A 128 3.42 17.34 -7.07
N VAL A 129 2.53 18.34 -7.10
CA VAL A 129 2.87 19.73 -7.43
C VAL A 129 3.86 20.35 -6.42
N SER A 130 3.64 20.11 -5.13
CA SER A 130 4.45 20.68 -4.05
C SER A 130 5.68 19.84 -3.73
N HIS A 131 5.62 18.53 -4.01
CA HIS A 131 6.68 17.57 -3.69
C HIS A 131 6.98 16.67 -4.90
N PRO A 132 7.79 17.10 -5.88
CA PRO A 132 8.00 16.39 -7.14
C PRO A 132 8.59 14.96 -7.02
N ASN A 133 9.13 14.60 -5.86
CA ASN A 133 9.71 13.29 -5.59
C ASN A 133 8.66 12.23 -5.18
N ILE A 134 7.44 12.65 -4.84
CA ILE A 134 6.31 11.75 -4.58
C ILE A 134 5.27 11.88 -5.69
N GLY A 135 4.40 10.88 -5.82
CA GLY A 135 3.30 10.93 -6.78
C GLY A 135 2.91 9.55 -7.29
N VAL A 136 1.86 9.50 -8.11
CA VAL A 136 1.25 8.25 -8.58
C VAL A 136 2.20 7.50 -9.49
N GLY A 137 2.35 6.20 -9.22
CA GLY A 137 3.15 5.27 -10.00
C GLY A 137 4.64 5.60 -10.01
N ARG A 138 5.42 4.74 -10.68
CA ARG A 138 6.85 4.95 -10.88
C ARG A 138 7.25 4.62 -12.31
N SER A 139 8.09 5.48 -12.86
CA SER A 139 8.77 5.28 -14.14
C SER A 139 10.25 5.25 -13.87
N VAL A 140 10.92 4.19 -14.34
CA VAL A 140 12.34 3.95 -14.09
C VAL A 140 13.12 3.83 -15.38
N THR A 141 14.38 4.26 -15.32
CA THR A 141 15.37 3.99 -16.34
C THR A 141 16.24 2.83 -15.88
N LEU A 142 16.24 1.73 -16.64
CA LEU A 142 17.08 0.57 -16.38
C LEU A 142 18.56 0.90 -16.66
N GLN A 143 19.47 0.41 -15.82
CA GLN A 143 20.92 0.53 -16.07
C GLN A 143 21.35 -0.28 -17.31
N LYS A 144 20.69 -1.42 -17.54
CA LYS A 144 20.91 -2.29 -18.71
C LYS A 144 19.58 -2.59 -19.40
N ALA A 145 19.58 -2.55 -20.73
CA ALA A 145 18.40 -2.89 -21.51
C ALA A 145 18.02 -4.37 -21.33
N LEU A 146 16.80 -4.61 -20.88
CA LEU A 146 16.20 -5.94 -20.74
C LEU A 146 15.18 -6.17 -21.86
N SER A 147 15.04 -7.41 -22.31
CA SER A 147 13.93 -7.84 -23.15
C SER A 147 12.63 -7.85 -22.34
N VAL A 148 11.48 -7.75 -23.01
CA VAL A 148 10.18 -7.89 -22.34
C VAL A 148 10.10 -9.21 -21.56
N LYS A 149 10.65 -10.30 -22.12
CA LYS A 149 10.73 -11.60 -21.44
C LYS A 149 11.50 -11.50 -20.11
N GLU A 150 12.71 -10.94 -20.14
CA GLU A 150 13.53 -10.75 -18.94
C GLU A 150 12.80 -9.90 -17.89
N VAL A 151 12.13 -8.82 -18.31
CA VAL A 151 11.31 -7.98 -17.42
C VAL A 151 10.19 -8.80 -16.77
N THR A 152 9.42 -9.55 -17.55
CA THR A 152 8.32 -10.36 -17.02
C THR A 152 8.81 -11.47 -16.09
N ASP A 153 9.94 -12.10 -16.39
CA ASP A 153 10.53 -13.16 -15.56
C ASP A 153 11.03 -12.58 -14.22
N CYS A 154 11.66 -11.40 -14.23
CA CYS A 154 12.04 -10.68 -13.01
C CYS A 154 10.83 -10.35 -12.13
N ILE A 155 9.76 -9.80 -12.70
CA ILE A 155 8.54 -9.46 -11.96
C ILE A 155 7.89 -10.72 -11.37
N LYS A 156 7.76 -11.78 -12.17
CA LYS A 156 7.21 -13.06 -11.69
C LYS A 156 8.01 -13.62 -10.52
N LYS A 157 9.34 -13.58 -10.60
CA LYS A 157 10.22 -14.05 -9.53
C LYS A 157 10.09 -13.20 -8.27
N HIS A 158 10.12 -11.86 -8.43
CA HIS A 158 10.03 -10.90 -7.33
C HIS A 158 8.72 -11.05 -6.56
N LEU A 159 7.60 -11.09 -7.29
CA LEU A 159 6.25 -11.15 -6.73
C LEU A 159 5.77 -12.59 -6.48
N LYS A 160 6.61 -13.60 -6.72
CA LYS A 160 6.30 -15.03 -6.58
C LYS A 160 5.02 -15.44 -7.34
N LEU A 161 4.84 -14.93 -8.55
CA LEU A 161 3.64 -15.15 -9.36
C LEU A 161 3.78 -16.37 -10.28
N ASN A 162 2.71 -17.17 -10.35
CA ASN A 162 2.63 -18.29 -11.28
C ASN A 162 2.59 -17.84 -12.76
N GLY A 163 2.00 -16.68 -13.03
CA GLY A 163 1.85 -16.12 -14.38
C GLY A 163 1.62 -14.62 -14.37
N VAL A 164 1.85 -13.99 -15.53
CA VAL A 164 1.50 -12.59 -15.80
C VAL A 164 0.73 -12.53 -17.11
N ARG A 165 -0.21 -11.58 -17.21
CA ARG A 165 -0.84 -11.25 -18.49
C ARG A 165 -0.01 -10.16 -19.15
N LEU A 166 0.45 -10.42 -20.36
CA LEU A 166 1.31 -9.51 -21.11
C LEU A 166 0.54 -8.94 -22.31
N ALA A 167 0.47 -7.61 -22.39
CA ALA A 167 0.04 -6.90 -23.58
C ALA A 167 1.27 -6.29 -24.27
N LEU A 168 1.51 -6.68 -25.51
CA LEU A 168 2.64 -6.18 -26.31
C LEU A 168 2.20 -5.01 -27.19
N GLY A 169 3.11 -4.03 -27.37
CA GLY A 169 2.90 -2.97 -28.35
C GLY A 169 2.88 -3.50 -29.78
N THR A 170 2.23 -2.78 -30.69
CA THR A 170 2.16 -3.15 -32.12
C THR A 170 3.55 -3.39 -32.70
N GLY A 171 3.74 -4.55 -33.34
CA GLY A 171 5.03 -4.96 -33.92
C GLY A 171 6.12 -5.31 -32.90
N LYS A 172 5.78 -5.50 -31.62
CA LYS A 172 6.72 -5.96 -30.58
C LYS A 172 6.53 -7.43 -30.25
N SER A 173 7.60 -8.05 -29.76
CA SER A 173 7.66 -9.43 -29.28
C SER A 173 8.23 -9.46 -27.87
N VAL A 174 8.24 -10.64 -27.25
CA VAL A 174 8.88 -10.85 -25.94
C VAL A 174 10.40 -10.60 -25.96
N ASP A 175 11.03 -10.67 -27.13
CA ASP A 175 12.46 -10.39 -27.32
C ASP A 175 12.76 -8.90 -27.55
N SER A 176 11.72 -8.08 -27.73
CA SER A 176 11.88 -6.63 -27.87
C SER A 176 12.49 -6.03 -26.60
N ARG A 177 13.46 -5.12 -26.75
CA ARG A 177 14.14 -4.47 -25.62
C ARG A 177 13.31 -3.32 -25.05
N CYS A 178 13.09 -3.33 -23.74
CA CYS A 178 12.61 -2.20 -22.96
C CYS A 178 13.75 -1.17 -22.89
N ARG A 179 13.54 0.01 -23.50
CA ARG A 179 14.57 1.05 -23.60
C ARG A 179 14.65 1.87 -22.31
N SER A 180 15.86 2.32 -22.00
CA SER A 180 16.21 3.17 -20.85
C SER A 180 15.80 4.64 -21.02
N GLU A 181 15.55 5.12 -22.26
CA GLU A 181 15.15 6.50 -22.54
C GLU A 181 13.99 6.55 -23.54
N TRP A 182 13.03 7.45 -23.29
CA TRP A 182 12.05 7.89 -24.29
C TRP A 182 12.74 8.94 -25.18
N ARG A 183 13.17 8.53 -26.37
CA ARG A 183 13.49 9.43 -27.48
C ARG A 183 12.56 9.12 -28.63
#